data_AF-A0A2E4GR31-F1
#
_entry.id   AF-A0A2E4GR31-F1
#
_cell.length_a   1.000
_cell.length_b   1.000
_cell.length_c   1.000
_cell.angle_alpha   90.00
_cell.angle_beta   90.00
_cell.angle_gamma   90.00
#
_symmetry.space_group_name_H-M   'P 1'
#
loop_
_entity.id
_entity.type
_entity.pdbx_description
1 polymer ?
#
loop_
_entity_poly.entity_id
_entity_poly.type
_entity_poly.pdbx_seq_one_letter_code
_entity_poly.pdbx_strand_id
1 'polypeptide(L)'
;MALPPHRVDYLPMADRPKISWPDEAKIALWIAPNIEHYEYLPPRDPRRNPWPRSPHPEVQGYSHRDYGNRVGFWRMLDVLDEYGVRCTASTNLAVFEHYPDIG
;
A
#
# COMPACT_ATOMS: atom_id res chain seq x y z
N MET A 1 -19.50 -21.81 6.65
CA MET A 1 -19.12 -22.08 8.05
C MET A 1 -19.04 -20.73 8.74
N ALA A 2 -19.79 -20.51 9.82
CA ALA A 2 -19.69 -19.25 10.58
C ALA A 2 -18.28 -19.17 11.20
N LEU A 3 -17.67 -17.98 11.16
CA LEU A 3 -16.34 -17.78 11.74
C LEU A 3 -16.43 -17.95 13.27
N PRO A 4 -15.38 -18.48 13.92
CA PRO A 4 -15.38 -18.62 15.38
C PRO A 4 -15.61 -17.26 16.08
N PRO A 5 -16.38 -17.23 17.19
CA PRO A 5 -16.51 -16.03 18.00
C PRO A 5 -15.16 -15.64 18.65
N HIS A 6 -15.05 -14.41 19.16
CA HIS A 6 -13.87 -13.90 19.89
C HIS A 6 -12.57 -13.77 19.08
N ARG A 7 -12.64 -13.21 17.86
CA ARG A 7 -11.44 -12.91 17.05
C ARG A 7 -10.53 -11.85 17.64
N VAL A 8 -11.07 -11.02 18.51
CA VAL A 8 -10.38 -9.97 19.25
C VAL A 8 -10.96 -9.96 20.65
N ASP A 9 -10.08 -9.78 21.62
CA ASP A 9 -10.48 -9.67 23.01
C ASP A 9 -11.39 -8.46 23.19
N TYR A 10 -12.44 -8.64 23.99
CA TYR A 10 -13.34 -7.55 24.33
C TYR A 10 -12.62 -6.58 25.25
N LEU A 11 -12.46 -5.33 24.79
CA LEU A 11 -11.90 -4.25 25.59
C LEU A 11 -12.84 -3.03 25.53
N PRO A 12 -13.67 -2.82 26.56
CA PRO A 12 -14.61 -1.70 26.60
C PRO A 12 -13.86 -0.38 26.70
N MET A 13 -14.48 0.71 26.24
CA MET A 13 -13.86 2.05 26.21
C MET A 13 -13.31 2.48 27.59
N ALA A 14 -14.02 2.18 28.67
CA ALA A 14 -13.63 2.55 30.03
C ALA A 14 -12.32 1.89 30.48
N ASP A 15 -12.02 0.70 29.96
CA ASP A 15 -10.85 -0.10 30.34
C ASP A 15 -9.70 0.05 29.33
N ARG A 16 -9.85 0.90 28.29
CA ARG A 16 -8.80 1.08 27.28
C ARG A 16 -7.58 1.75 27.93
N PRO A 17 -6.37 1.17 27.78
CA PRO A 17 -5.17 1.81 28.27
C PRO A 17 -4.96 3.13 27.52
N LYS A 18 -4.45 4.13 28.24
CA LYS A 18 -4.05 5.39 27.63
C LYS A 18 -2.80 5.13 26.78
N ILE A 19 -2.90 5.41 25.49
CA ILE A 19 -1.76 5.36 24.58
C ILE A 19 -0.93 6.63 24.77
N SER A 20 0.36 6.46 25.04
CA SER A 20 1.33 7.54 25.14
C SER A 20 2.33 7.40 24.00
N TRP A 21 2.41 8.42 23.16
CA TRP A 21 3.37 8.50 22.07
C TRP A 21 4.64 9.21 22.53
N PRO A 22 5.76 9.06 21.79
CA PRO A 22 6.94 9.91 21.98
C PRO A 22 6.56 11.40 21.99
N ASP A 23 7.32 12.19 22.74
CA ASP A 23 7.15 13.65 22.83
C ASP A 23 5.75 14.11 23.27
N GLU A 24 5.03 13.26 24.02
CA GLU A 24 3.65 13.51 24.49
C GLU A 24 2.66 13.80 23.35
N ALA A 25 2.97 13.35 22.13
CA ALA A 25 2.11 13.56 20.98
C ALA A 25 0.72 12.97 21.21
N LYS A 26 -0.31 13.64 20.68
CA LYS A 26 -1.70 13.19 20.81
C LYS A 26 -2.15 12.28 19.67
N ILE A 27 -1.41 12.28 18.56
CA ILE A 27 -1.72 11.56 17.33
C ILE A 27 -0.43 10.97 16.80
N ALA A 28 -0.48 9.70 16.38
CA ALA A 28 0.54 9.11 15.54
C ALA A 28 0.06 9.11 14.08
N LEU A 29 0.90 9.58 13.17
CA LEU A 29 0.67 9.51 11.72
C LEU A 29 1.55 8.42 11.13
N TRP A 30 0.94 7.50 10.40
CA TRP A 30 1.66 6.48 9.65
C TRP A 30 1.42 6.65 8.16
N ILE A 31 2.47 6.95 7.42
CA ILE A 31 2.42 7.08 5.96
C ILE A 31 2.99 5.79 5.35
N ALA A 32 2.13 5.05 4.66
CA ALA A 32 2.46 3.77 4.05
C ALA A 32 2.09 3.75 2.57
N PRO A 33 2.91 4.33 1.67
CA PRO A 33 2.61 4.32 0.24
C PRO A 33 2.71 2.90 -0.32
N ASN A 34 1.73 2.54 -1.14
CA ASN A 34 1.75 1.32 -1.93
C ASN A 34 2.64 1.52 -3.16
N ILE A 35 3.67 0.68 -3.28
CA ILE A 35 4.58 0.67 -4.42
C ILE A 35 4.42 -0.69 -5.07
N GLU A 36 3.75 -0.74 -6.22
CA GLU A 36 3.31 -1.99 -6.80
C GLU A 36 3.53 -2.04 -8.30
N HIS A 37 4.01 -3.19 -8.77
CA HIS A 37 3.95 -3.57 -10.18
C HIS A 37 2.73 -4.46 -10.43
N TYR A 38 2.05 -4.22 -11.55
CA TYR A 38 1.00 -5.09 -12.06
C TYR A 38 1.26 -5.38 -13.53
N GLU A 39 1.00 -6.63 -13.91
CA GLU A 39 1.26 -7.11 -15.25
C GLU A 39 0.32 -6.43 -16.27
N TYR A 40 0.87 -6.08 -17.43
CA TYR A 40 0.12 -5.58 -18.57
C TYR A 40 -0.82 -6.65 -19.13
N LEU A 41 -0.32 -7.88 -19.21
CA LEU A 41 -1.05 -9.08 -19.62
C LEU A 41 -0.90 -10.13 -18.52
N PRO A 42 -1.78 -10.10 -17.50
CA PRO A 42 -1.71 -11.05 -16.40
C PRO A 42 -2.10 -12.47 -16.88
N PRO A 43 -1.51 -13.53 -16.29
CA PRO A 43 -1.95 -14.89 -16.52
C PRO A 43 -3.44 -15.06 -16.20
N ARG A 44 -4.14 -15.87 -17.00
CA ARG A 44 -5.57 -16.11 -16.78
C ARG A 44 -5.79 -16.94 -15.51
N ASP A 45 -6.32 -16.32 -14.47
CA ASP A 45 -6.74 -16.98 -13.24
C ASP A 45 -8.29 -17.03 -13.15
N PRO A 46 -8.91 -18.23 -13.05
CA PRO A 46 -10.36 -18.38 -12.92
C PRO A 46 -10.97 -17.76 -11.66
N ARG A 47 -10.17 -17.55 -10.61
CA ARG A 47 -10.59 -17.03 -9.31
C ARG A 47 -10.31 -15.54 -9.15
N ARG A 48 -9.35 -14.98 -9.90
CA ARG A 48 -8.94 -13.59 -9.77
C ARG A 48 -8.67 -12.97 -11.14
N ASN A 49 -9.47 -11.96 -11.48
CA ASN A 49 -9.13 -11.05 -12.57
C ASN A 49 -8.54 -9.76 -11.96
N PRO A 50 -7.25 -9.44 -12.18
CA PRO A 50 -6.65 -8.20 -11.65
C PRO A 50 -7.20 -6.93 -12.34
N TRP A 51 -7.84 -7.08 -13.50
CA TRP A 51 -8.48 -6.01 -14.26
C TRP A 51 -9.93 -6.40 -14.62
N PRO A 52 -10.87 -6.43 -13.67
CA PRO A 52 -12.22 -6.96 -13.88
C PRO A 52 -13.14 -6.04 -14.69
N ARG A 53 -12.75 -4.77 -14.88
CA ARG A 53 -13.60 -3.75 -15.50
C ARG A 53 -13.38 -3.58 -17.01
N SER A 54 -12.31 -4.14 -17.57
CA SER A 54 -11.98 -4.04 -18.99
C SER A 54 -11.42 -5.38 -19.50
N PRO A 55 -11.50 -5.66 -20.82
CA PRO A 55 -10.77 -6.77 -21.42
C PRO A 55 -9.27 -6.58 -21.26
N HIS A 56 -8.52 -7.68 -21.19
CA HIS A 56 -7.06 -7.62 -21.19
C HIS A 56 -6.53 -7.36 -22.61
N PRO A 57 -5.52 -6.50 -22.77
CA PRO A 57 -4.83 -5.74 -21.73
C PRO A 57 -5.62 -4.50 -21.26
N GLU A 58 -5.52 -4.21 -19.96
CA GLU A 58 -6.05 -2.96 -19.37
C GLU A 58 -5.02 -1.84 -19.54
N VAL A 59 -5.11 -1.11 -20.65
CA VAL A 59 -4.10 -0.09 -21.02
C VAL A 59 -4.09 1.10 -20.05
N GLN A 60 -5.26 1.58 -19.63
CA GLN A 60 -5.37 2.81 -18.83
C GLN A 60 -4.82 2.61 -17.42
N GLY A 61 -5.29 1.55 -16.76
CA GLY A 61 -4.88 1.14 -15.43
C GLY A 61 -3.40 0.76 -15.38
N TYR A 62 -2.90 0.03 -16.38
CA TYR A 62 -1.47 -0.27 -16.47
C TYR A 62 -0.65 1.02 -16.60
N SER A 63 -1.02 1.92 -17.53
CA SER A 63 -0.28 3.17 -17.76
C SER A 63 -0.26 4.06 -16.51
N HIS A 64 -1.34 4.09 -15.73
CA HIS A 64 -1.38 4.83 -14.47
C HIS A 64 -0.40 4.25 -13.42
N ARG A 65 -0.35 2.92 -13.31
CA ARG A 65 0.57 2.24 -12.38
C ARG A 65 2.03 2.38 -12.80
N ASP A 66 2.29 2.25 -14.10
CA ASP A 66 3.64 2.44 -14.64
C ASP A 66 4.12 3.89 -14.46
N TYR A 67 3.24 4.88 -14.68
CA TYR A 67 3.54 6.28 -14.32
C TYR A 67 3.87 6.44 -12.83
N GLY A 68 3.13 5.74 -11.96
CA GLY A 68 3.40 5.69 -10.53
C GLY A 68 4.85 5.33 -10.22
N ASN A 69 5.36 4.24 -10.77
CA ASN A 69 6.74 3.79 -10.53
C ASN A 69 7.78 4.65 -11.27
N ARG A 70 7.47 5.16 -12.46
CA ARG A 70 8.41 5.95 -13.27
C ARG A 70 8.56 7.40 -12.83
N VAL A 71 7.52 8.00 -12.28
CA VAL A 71 7.45 9.44 -11.99
C VAL A 71 6.86 9.72 -10.62
N GLY A 72 5.71 9.11 -10.31
CA GLY A 72 4.96 9.40 -9.08
C GLY A 72 5.76 9.09 -7.80
N PHE A 73 6.49 7.97 -7.80
CA PHE A 73 7.33 7.52 -6.70
C PHE A 73 8.38 8.57 -6.34
N TRP A 74 9.16 9.03 -7.33
CA TRP A 74 10.21 10.02 -7.12
C TRP A 74 9.68 11.36 -6.61
N ARG A 75 8.60 11.86 -7.21
CA ARG A 75 7.97 13.12 -6.74
C ARG A 75 7.43 13.01 -5.33
N MET A 76 6.93 11.83 -4.94
CA MET A 76 6.46 11.60 -3.59
C MET A 76 7.63 11.58 -2.60
N LEU A 77 8.76 10.97 -2.95
CA LEU A 77 9.97 11.01 -2.12
C LEU A 77 10.46 12.44 -1.92
N ASP A 78 10.50 13.25 -2.98
CA ASP A 78 10.91 14.67 -2.88
C ASP A 78 10.09 15.43 -1.82
N VAL A 79 8.77 15.23 -1.79
CA VAL A 79 7.87 15.88 -0.81
C VAL A 79 8.09 15.33 0.60
N LEU A 80 8.27 14.02 0.74
CA LEU A 80 8.51 13.40 2.05
C LEU A 80 9.84 13.90 2.64
N ASP A 81 10.88 14.02 1.81
CA ASP A 81 12.18 14.54 2.19
C ASP A 81 12.12 16.04 2.53
N GLU A 82 11.39 16.85 1.75
CA GLU A 82 11.19 18.27 2.01
C GLU A 82 10.61 18.53 3.41
N TYR A 83 9.66 17.71 3.84
CA TYR A 83 9.02 17.83 5.15
C TYR A 83 9.66 16.94 6.24
N GLY A 84 10.74 16.21 5.93
CA GLY A 84 11.41 15.30 6.86
C GLY A 84 10.49 14.18 7.39
N VAL A 85 9.53 13.74 6.58
CA VAL A 85 8.52 12.76 6.98
C VAL A 85 8.98 11.34 6.64
N ARG A 86 9.19 10.53 7.68
CA ARG A 86 9.52 9.11 7.50
C ARG A 86 8.29 8.30 7.13
N CYS A 87 8.36 7.59 5.99
CA CYS A 87 7.32 6.65 5.56
C CYS A 87 7.75 5.18 5.70
N THR A 88 6.81 4.26 5.53
CA THR A 88 7.05 2.82 5.38
C THR A 88 6.55 2.36 4.02
N ALA A 89 7.45 1.90 3.15
CA ALA A 89 7.06 1.37 1.85
C ALA A 89 6.25 0.07 1.98
N SER A 90 5.04 0.04 1.41
CA SER A 90 4.27 -1.18 1.22
C SER A 90 4.49 -1.68 -0.20
N THR A 91 5.51 -2.52 -0.38
CA THR A 91 6.04 -2.88 -1.70
C THR A 91 5.79 -4.34 -2.04
N ASN A 92 5.30 -4.63 -3.25
CA ASN A 92 5.23 -6.01 -3.75
C ASN A 92 6.55 -6.45 -4.42
N LEU A 93 6.86 -7.75 -4.37
CA LEU A 93 8.17 -8.28 -4.79
C LEU A 93 8.53 -7.94 -6.25
N ALA A 94 7.55 -7.91 -7.14
CA ALA A 94 7.74 -7.64 -8.56
C ALA A 94 8.35 -6.26 -8.83
N VAL A 95 8.21 -5.28 -7.92
CA VAL A 95 8.85 -3.97 -8.09
C VAL A 95 10.36 -4.08 -8.16
N PHE A 96 10.99 -4.94 -7.34
CA PHE A 96 12.44 -5.11 -7.33
C PHE A 96 12.98 -5.68 -8.65
N GLU A 97 12.18 -6.48 -9.36
CA GLU A 97 12.54 -7.05 -10.65
C GLU A 97 12.34 -6.05 -11.79
N HIS A 98 11.23 -5.31 -11.78
CA HIS A 98 10.85 -4.42 -12.89
C HIS A 98 11.40 -2.99 -12.76
N TYR A 99 11.68 -2.54 -11.54
CA TYR A 99 12.12 -1.18 -11.22
C TYR A 99 13.23 -1.23 -10.17
N PRO A 100 14.42 -1.75 -10.51
CA PRO A 100 15.51 -1.97 -9.54
C PRO A 100 15.97 -0.68 -8.84
N ASP A 101 15.83 0.49 -9.48
CA ASP A 101 16.20 1.78 -8.88
C ASP A 101 15.28 2.18 -7.70
N ILE A 102 14.07 1.61 -7.61
CA ILE A 102 13.14 1.82 -6.49
C ILE A 102 13.55 1.00 -5.25
N GLY A 103 14.29 -0.09 -5.46
CA GLY A 103 14.53 -1.17 -4.50
C GLY A 103 15.86 -1.11 -3.77
#